data_AF-A0A3A6DA95-F1
#
_entry.id   AF-A0A3A6DA95-F1
#
_cell.length_a   1.000
_cell.length_b   1.000
_cell.length_c   1.000
_cell.angle_alpha   90.00
_cell.angle_beta   90.00
_cell.angle_gamma   90.00
#
_symmetry.space_group_name_H-M   'P 1'
#
loop_
_entity.id
_entity.type
_entity.pdbx_description
1 polymer ?
#
loop_
_entity_poly.entity_id
_entity_poly.type
_entity_poly.pdbx_seq_one_letter_code
_entity_poly.pdbx_strand_id
1 'polypeptide(L)'
;MKMNFLRNYSTSDLCEIYENLNHWNWDDRVGQKPCDWDDIPCSYHGIRKQRRTKYKVISPILKNIKNIVGEKELLRYHNVQYLKSMNNDEFEEWYKSYAS
;
A
#
# COMPACT_ATOMS: atom_id res chain seq x y z
N MET A 1 12.95 2.35 11.23
CA MET A 1 12.91 3.77 10.84
C MET A 1 11.52 4.28 11.11
N LYS A 2 11.34 5.34 11.92
CA LYS A 2 10.01 5.94 12.13
C LYS A 2 9.74 6.85 10.92
N MET A 3 8.77 6.51 10.08
CA MET A 3 8.38 7.32 8.91
C MET A 3 7.43 8.44 9.32
N ASN A 4 7.89 9.33 10.21
CA ASN A 4 7.07 10.37 10.82
C ASN A 4 6.49 11.36 9.79
N PHE A 5 7.19 11.56 8.66
CA PHE A 5 6.72 12.44 7.58
C PHE A 5 5.38 11.98 6.99
N LEU A 6 5.06 10.68 7.04
CA LEU A 6 3.78 10.16 6.55
C LEU A 6 2.59 10.75 7.31
N ARG A 7 2.78 11.14 8.58
CA ARG A 7 1.71 11.75 9.39
C ARG A 7 1.32 13.16 8.94
N ASN A 8 2.07 13.75 8.00
CA ASN A 8 1.75 15.06 7.43
C ASN A 8 0.78 14.96 6.25
N TYR A 9 0.54 13.76 5.72
CA TYR A 9 -0.39 13.52 4.63
C TYR A 9 -1.81 13.27 5.14
N SER A 10 -2.81 13.61 4.33
CA SER A 10 -4.20 13.26 4.64
C SER A 10 -4.43 11.75 4.57
N THR A 11 -5.52 11.26 5.15
CA THR A 11 -5.91 9.85 5.03
C THR A 11 -6.05 9.44 3.56
N SER A 12 -6.66 10.29 2.73
CA SER A 12 -6.82 10.02 1.29
C SER A 12 -5.48 9.92 0.57
N ASP A 13 -4.54 10.84 0.84
CA ASP A 13 -3.19 10.79 0.27
C ASP A 13 -2.47 9.51 0.69
N LEU A 14 -2.59 9.13 1.96
CA LEU A 14 -1.97 7.90 2.48
C LEU A 14 -2.54 6.65 1.82
N CYS A 15 -3.84 6.59 1.59
CA CYS A 15 -4.46 5.49 0.85
C CYS A 15 -3.97 5.44 -0.60
N GLU A 16 -3.87 6.60 -1.28
CA GLU A 16 -3.36 6.66 -2.64
C GLU A 16 -1.89 6.22 -2.74
N ILE A 17 -1.03 6.70 -1.83
CA ILE A 17 0.36 6.26 -1.72
C ILE A 17 0.43 4.75 -1.51
N TYR A 18 -0.43 4.21 -0.63
CA TYR A 18 -0.50 2.77 -0.37
C TYR A 18 -0.85 1.99 -1.65
N GLU A 19 -1.88 2.40 -2.38
CA GLU A 19 -2.30 1.75 -3.63
C GLU A 19 -1.20 1.80 -4.69
N ASN A 20 -0.59 2.96 -4.92
CA ASN A 20 0.50 3.11 -5.88
C ASN A 20 1.62 2.09 -5.59
N LEU A 21 2.11 2.08 -4.34
CA LEU A 21 3.20 1.19 -3.94
C LEU A 21 2.78 -0.28 -4.01
N ASN A 22 1.57 -0.62 -3.57
CA ASN A 22 1.03 -1.99 -3.62
C ASN A 22 0.92 -2.53 -5.06
N HIS A 23 0.71 -1.65 -6.03
CA HIS A 23 0.72 -1.94 -7.46
C HIS A 23 2.11 -1.82 -8.12
N TRP A 24 3.19 -1.76 -7.32
CA TRP A 24 4.58 -1.62 -7.77
C TRP A 24 4.89 -0.33 -8.53
N ASN A 25 4.01 0.67 -8.41
CA ASN A 25 4.22 2.02 -8.90
C ASN A 25 4.90 2.83 -7.79
N TRP A 26 6.08 3.40 -8.08
CA TRP A 26 6.77 4.22 -7.08
C TRP A 26 6.05 5.56 -6.91
N ASP A 27 5.77 5.94 -5.67
CA ASP A 27 5.16 7.22 -5.33
C ASP A 27 6.23 8.20 -4.82
N ASP A 28 6.47 9.29 -5.54
CA ASP A 28 7.56 10.23 -5.20
C ASP A 28 7.35 10.93 -3.84
N ARG A 29 6.12 10.90 -3.29
CA ARG A 29 5.83 11.42 -1.94
C ARG A 29 6.55 10.65 -0.83
N VAL A 30 7.02 9.42 -1.11
CA VAL A 30 7.81 8.60 -0.16
C VAL A 30 9.32 8.74 -0.33
N GLY A 31 9.75 9.63 -1.23
CA GLY A 31 11.14 9.95 -1.50
C GLY A 31 11.60 9.47 -2.88
N GLN A 32 12.90 9.58 -3.13
CA GLN A 32 13.48 9.24 -4.41
C GLN A 32 13.32 7.75 -4.73
N LYS A 33 12.84 7.45 -5.95
CA LYS A 33 12.79 6.09 -6.50
C LYS A 33 14.18 5.44 -6.44
N PRO A 34 14.31 4.22 -5.89
CA PRO A 34 15.59 3.51 -5.94
C PRO A 34 16.06 3.30 -7.38
N CYS A 35 17.35 3.51 -7.64
CA CYS A 35 17.92 3.39 -8.98
C CYS A 35 17.71 2.00 -9.61
N ASP A 36 17.68 0.96 -8.79
CA ASP A 36 17.50 -0.44 -9.17
C ASP A 36 16.03 -0.90 -9.13
N TRP A 37 15.07 0.01 -8.92
CA TRP A 37 13.67 -0.37 -8.71
C TRP A 37 13.10 -1.18 -9.87
N ASP A 38 13.39 -0.78 -11.11
CA ASP A 38 12.86 -1.46 -12.30
C ASP A 38 13.57 -2.79 -12.58
N ASP A 39 14.76 -3.00 -12.01
CA ASP A 39 15.61 -4.18 -12.22
C ASP A 39 15.38 -5.30 -11.18
N ILE A 40 14.84 -4.97 -10.00
CA ILE A 40 14.58 -5.95 -8.94
C ILE A 40 13.18 -6.58 -9.08
N PRO A 41 13.03 -7.88 -8.77
CA PRO A 41 11.73 -8.53 -8.88
C PRO A 41 10.75 -8.06 -7.81
N CYS A 42 9.45 -8.21 -8.11
CA CYS A 42 8.38 -7.83 -7.20
C CYS A 42 8.44 -8.58 -5.86
N SER A 43 8.51 -9.91 -5.93
CA SER A 43 8.52 -10.81 -4.77
C SER A 43 9.49 -11.98 -4.97
N TYR A 44 9.65 -12.81 -3.93
CA TYR A 44 10.45 -14.03 -4.05
C TYR A 44 9.70 -15.06 -4.89
N HIS A 45 10.30 -15.52 -5.99
CA HIS A 45 9.86 -16.73 -6.68
C HIS A 45 11.01 -17.73 -6.76
N GLY A 46 10.84 -18.84 -6.04
CA GLY A 46 11.41 -20.16 -6.32
C GLY A 46 12.91 -20.38 -6.15
N ILE A 47 13.80 -19.42 -6.44
CA ILE A 47 15.24 -19.71 -6.53
C ILE A 47 16.05 -18.60 -5.87
N ARG A 48 16.60 -18.96 -4.70
CA ARG A 48 17.47 -18.18 -3.80
C ARG A 48 16.78 -17.02 -3.06
N LYS A 49 17.16 -16.88 -1.79
CA LYS A 49 16.88 -15.71 -0.94
C LYS A 49 17.49 -14.47 -1.60
N GLN A 50 16.81 -13.88 -2.58
CA GLN A 50 17.18 -12.57 -3.11
C GLN A 50 17.26 -11.57 -1.94
N ARG A 51 18.42 -10.95 -1.78
CA ARG A 51 18.67 -10.02 -0.67
C ARG A 51 17.75 -8.81 -0.74
N ARG A 52 17.29 -8.42 -1.94
CA ARG A 52 16.43 -7.27 -2.21
C ARG A 52 15.31 -7.64 -3.20
N THR A 53 14.11 -7.14 -2.95
CA THR A 53 12.93 -7.24 -3.82
C THR A 53 12.12 -5.95 -3.68
N LYS A 54 11.26 -5.61 -4.64
CA LYS A 54 10.36 -4.45 -4.51
C LYS A 54 9.56 -4.52 -3.21
N TYR A 55 9.02 -5.71 -2.89
CA TYR A 55 8.28 -5.94 -1.66
C TYR A 55 9.09 -5.57 -0.40
N LYS A 56 10.37 -5.95 -0.32
CA LYS A 56 11.22 -5.59 0.83
C LYS A 56 11.43 -4.08 0.96
N VAL A 57 11.51 -3.37 -0.16
CA VAL A 57 11.68 -1.92 -0.18
C VAL A 57 10.42 -1.23 0.33
N ILE A 58 9.24 -1.63 -0.16
CA ILE A 58 7.97 -0.93 0.16
C ILE A 58 7.29 -1.45 1.43
N SER A 59 7.53 -2.69 1.86
CA SER A 59 6.83 -3.30 3.01
C SER A 59 6.91 -2.46 4.29
N PRO A 60 8.06 -1.84 4.65
CA PRO A 60 8.11 -0.93 5.79
C PRO A 60 7.20 0.29 5.63
N ILE A 61 7.06 0.83 4.41
CA ILE A 61 6.20 1.98 4.11
C ILE A 61 4.74 1.57 4.24
N LEU A 62 4.35 0.50 3.55
CA LEU A 62 2.99 -0.05 3.58
C LEU A 62 2.55 -0.35 5.02
N LYS A 63 3.42 -0.94 5.84
CA LYS A 63 3.13 -1.22 7.25
C LYS A 63 2.93 0.05 8.07
N ASN A 64 3.72 1.10 7.84
CA ASN A 64 3.52 2.38 8.53
C ASN A 64 2.20 3.04 8.11
N ILE A 65 1.88 3.04 6.82
CA ILE A 65 0.61 3.59 6.34
C ILE A 65 -0.56 2.80 6.92
N LYS A 66 -0.54 1.46 6.86
CA LYS A 66 -1.56 0.60 7.47
C LYS A 66 -1.75 0.88 8.97
N ASN A 67 -0.67 1.16 9.70
CA ASN A 67 -0.75 1.53 11.12
C ASN A 67 -1.32 2.93 11.37
N ILE A 68 -1.21 3.86 10.42
CA ILE A 68 -1.73 5.24 10.55
C ILE A 68 -3.20 5.28 10.16
N VAL A 69 -3.54 4.67 9.02
CA VAL A 69 -4.87 4.74 8.38
C VAL A 69 -5.82 3.68 8.92
N GLY A 70 -5.31 2.48 9.21
CA GLY A 70 -6.10 1.31 9.55
C GLY A 70 -6.49 0.48 8.33
N GLU A 71 -6.64 -0.83 8.54
CA GLU A 71 -6.92 -1.80 7.47
C GLU A 71 -8.26 -1.57 6.77
N LYS A 72 -9.31 -1.29 7.55
CA LYS A 72 -10.65 -1.06 7.00
C LYS A 72 -10.67 0.08 5.99
N GLU A 73 -10.02 1.20 6.31
CA GLU A 73 -10.03 2.38 5.45
C GLU A 73 -9.19 2.16 4.18
N LEU A 74 -8.08 1.42 4.26
CA LEU A 74 -7.35 0.99 3.06
C LEU A 74 -8.20 0.11 2.16
N LEU A 75 -8.90 -0.88 2.72
CA LEU A 75 -9.82 -1.74 1.96
C LEU A 75 -10.99 -0.96 1.37
N ARG A 76 -11.53 0.01 2.11
CA ARG A 76 -12.58 0.91 1.63
C ARG A 76 -12.08 1.69 0.42
N TYR A 77 -10.93 2.34 0.56
CA TYR A 77 -10.31 3.10 -0.52
C TYR A 77 -10.08 2.25 -1.77
N HIS A 78 -9.53 1.05 -1.59
CA HIS A 78 -9.28 0.11 -2.69
C HIS A 78 -10.56 -0.22 -3.47
N ASN A 79 -11.63 -0.60 -2.77
CA ASN A 79 -12.85 -1.06 -3.42
C ASN A 79 -13.72 0.09 -3.96
N VAL A 80 -13.86 1.16 -3.18
CA VAL A 80 -14.80 2.26 -3.48
C VAL A 80 -14.18 3.31 -4.40
N GLN A 81 -12.93 3.71 -4.17
CA GLN A 81 -12.30 4.79 -4.93
C GLN A 81 -11.41 4.27 -6.07
N TYR A 82 -10.58 3.27 -5.81
CA TYR A 82 -9.60 2.79 -6.79
C TYR A 82 -10.25 1.86 -7.83
N LEU A 83 -10.83 0.74 -7.39
CA LEU A 83 -11.53 -0.20 -8.27
C LEU A 83 -12.88 0.34 -8.74
N LYS A 84 -13.54 1.19 -7.94
CA LYS A 84 -14.91 1.66 -8.16
C LYS A 84 -15.88 0.49 -8.38
N SER A 85 -15.63 -0.62 -7.70
CA SER A 85 -16.41 -1.85 -7.83
C SER A 85 -17.66 -1.83 -6.96
N MET A 86 -17.70 -0.97 -5.95
CA MET A 86 -18.80 -0.82 -5.01
C MET A 86 -18.86 0.61 -4.43
N ASN A 87 -20.01 1.00 -3.91
CA ASN A 87 -20.18 2.22 -3.13
C ASN A 87 -19.91 1.97 -1.62
N ASN A 88 -20.02 3.01 -0.78
CA ASN A 88 -19.72 2.88 0.64
C ASN A 88 -20.69 1.95 1.39
N ASP A 89 -21.97 1.92 1.03
CA ASP A 89 -22.96 1.08 1.70
C ASP A 89 -22.70 -0.40 1.37
N GLU A 90 -22.46 -0.68 0.08
CA GLU A 90 -22.05 -2.01 -0.41
C GLU A 90 -20.73 -2.46 0.24
N PHE A 91 -19.77 -1.54 0.42
CA PHE A 91 -18.53 -1.82 1.13
C PHE A 91 -18.77 -2.20 2.59
N GLU A 92 -19.64 -1.50 3.31
CA GLU A 92 -19.93 -1.82 4.72
C GLU A 92 -20.60 -3.20 4.87
N GLU A 93 -21.46 -3.58 3.93
CA GLU A 93 -22.05 -4.92 3.89
C GLU A 93 -20.99 -5.99 3.58
N TRP A 94 -20.17 -5.77 2.56
CA TRP A 94 -19.05 -6.64 2.22
C TRP A 94 -18.09 -6.79 3.40
N TYR A 95 -17.70 -5.68 4.04
CA TYR A 95 -16.74 -5.67 5.14
C TYR A 95 -17.23 -6.43 6.37
N LYS A 96 -18.54 -6.40 6.68
CA LYS A 96 -19.13 -7.24 7.73
C LYS A 96 -18.89 -8.73 7.46
N SER A 97 -19.07 -9.18 6.21
CA SER A 97 -18.82 -10.57 5.83
C SER A 97 -17.33 -10.94 5.81
N TYR A 98 -16.46 -9.98 5.47
CA TYR A 98 -15.00 -10.16 5.42
C TYR A 98 -14.36 -10.23 6.81
N ALA A 99 -14.87 -9.45 7.78
CA ALA A 99 -14.30 -9.31 9.12
C ALA A 99 -14.95 -10.23 10.19
N SER A 100 -15.95 -11.04 9.80
CA SER A 100 -16.57 -12.06 10.66
C SER A 100 -15.74 -13.34 10.70
#